data_AF-A0A518V9D6-F1
#
_entry.id   AF-A0A518V9D6-F1
#
_cell.length_a   1.000
_cell.length_b   1.000
_cell.length_c   1.000
_cell.angle_alpha   90.00
_cell.angle_beta   90.00
_cell.angle_gamma   90.00
#
_symmetry.space_group_name_H-M   'P 1'
#
loop_
_entity.id
_entity.type
_entity.pdbx_description
1 polymer ?
#
loop_
_entity_poly.entity_id
_entity_poly.type
_entity_poly.pdbx_seq_one_letter_code
_entity_poly.pdbx_strand_id
1 'polypeptide(L)' 'MQIKLIHGTDCNDAARLDIEVNGKPAIWASPLYDCPEDATLERDLNFVYNIPDLMRQAYEAGKNGEPFEVVEVDEEVE' A
#
# COMPACT_ATOMS: atom_id res chain seq x y z
N MET A 1 -2.82 13.67 -9.96
CA MET A 1 -2.18 12.94 -8.83
C MET A 1 -2.01 11.49 -9.24
N GLN A 2 -0.80 10.95 -9.14
CA GLN A 2 -0.51 9.56 -9.48
C GLN A 2 -0.23 8.76 -8.20
N ILE A 3 -0.89 7.62 -8.06
CA ILE A 3 -0.66 6.61 -7.04
C ILE A 3 -0.08 5.38 -7.72
N LYS A 4 1.00 4.83 -7.18
CA LYS A 4 1.53 3.53 -7.61
C LYS A 4 1.43 2.54 -6.45
N LEU A 5 0.82 1.40 -6.72
CA LEU A 5 0.68 0.27 -5.80
C LEU A 5 1.65 -0.80 -6.25
N ILE A 6 2.54 -1.22 -5.36
CA ILE A 6 3.55 -2.24 -5.63
C ILE A 6 3.24 -3.43 -4.74
N HIS A 7 2.86 -4.54 -5.36
CA HIS A 7 2.56 -5.80 -4.69
C HIS A 7 3.81 -6.67 -4.76
N GLY A 8 4.33 -7.10 -3.61
CA GLY A 8 5.54 -7.91 -3.55
C GLY A 8 5.54 -8.87 -2.38
N THR A 9 6.70 -9.46 -2.12
CA THR A 9 6.94 -10.29 -0.95
C THR A 9 8.03 -9.69 -0.08
N ASP A 10 7.95 -9.89 1.23
CA ASP A 10 9.02 -9.55 2.16
C ASP A 10 10.08 -10.67 2.23
N CYS A 11 11.06 -10.52 3.13
CA CYS A 11 12.15 -11.48 3.31
C CYS A 11 11.72 -12.86 3.88
N ASN A 12 10.45 -13.02 4.23
CA ASN A 12 9.86 -14.27 4.73
C ASN A 12 8.79 -14.82 3.76
N ASP A 13 8.83 -14.41 2.49
CA ASP A 13 7.86 -14.78 1.45
C ASP A 13 6.42 -14.32 1.75
N ALA A 14 6.24 -13.35 2.65
CA ALA A 14 4.94 -12.87 3.02
C ALA A 14 4.50 -11.66 2.18
N ALA A 15 3.21 -11.53 1.91
CA ALA A 15 2.68 -10.45 1.09
C ALA A 15 3.01 -9.06 1.64
N ARG A 16 3.55 -8.19 0.79
CA ARG A 16 3.89 -6.79 1.05
C ARG A 16 3.16 -5.88 0.07
N LEU A 17 2.72 -4.72 0.56
CA LEU A 17 2.17 -3.65 -0.26
C LEU A 17 2.95 -2.37 -0.01
N ASP A 18 3.49 -1.76 -1.07
CA ASP A 18 4.03 -0.40 -1.05
C ASP A 18 3.14 0.55 -1.84
N ILE A 19 2.97 1.75 -1.29
CA ILE A 19 2.20 2.83 -1.89
C ILE A 19 3.12 4.02 -2.12
N GLU A 20 3.30 4.38 -3.40
CA GLU A 20 3.99 5.60 -3.79
C GLU A 20 2.99 6.66 -4.26
N VAL A 21 3.25 7.90 -3.89
CA VAL A 21 2.44 9.07 -4.24
C VAL A 21 3.31 10.05 -5.02
N ASN A 22 2.98 10.28 -6.29
CA ASN A 22 3.74 11.11 -7.21
C ASN A 22 5.25 10.73 -7.23
N GLY A 23 5.54 9.43 -7.25
CA GLY A 23 6.89 8.89 -7.29
C GLY A 23 7.68 8.97 -5.97
N LYS A 24 7.02 9.26 -4.84
CA LYS A 24 7.64 9.26 -3.51
C LYS A 24 7.02 8.16 -2.64
N PRO A 25 7.81 7.38 -1.88
CA PRO A 25 7.28 6.39 -0.95
C PRO A 25 6.44 7.09 0.12
N ALA A 26 5.23 6.60 0.35
CA ALA A 26 4.31 7.17 1.32
C ALA A 26 3.98 6.19 2.44
N ILE A 27 3.54 4.98 2.09
CA ILE A 27 3.08 3.96 3.04
C ILE A 27 3.60 2.60 2.55
N TRP A 28 4.01 1.74 3.48
CA TRP A 28 4.23 0.34 3.21
C TRP A 28 3.61 -0.51 4.33
N ALA A 29 3.22 -1.73 3.99
CA ALA A 29 2.70 -2.70 4.95
C ALA A 29 3.22 -4.10 4.61
N SER A 30 3.72 -4.79 5.61
CA SER A 30 4.03 -6.23 5.60
C SER A 30 3.69 -6.83 6.96
N PRO A 31 3.62 -8.16 7.09
CA PRO A 31 3.52 -8.79 8.40
C PRO A 31 4.79 -8.53 9.23
N LEU A 32 4.61 -8.48 10.55
CA LEU A 32 5.69 -8.28 11.51
C LEU A 32 6.20 -9.64 11.99
N TYR A 33 7.47 -9.93 11.74
CA TYR A 33 8.14 -11.17 12.15
C TYR A 33 9.30 -10.95 13.13
N ASP A 34 9.63 -9.68 13.44
CA ASP A 34 10.86 -9.30 14.15
C ASP A 34 10.81 -9.61 15.66
N CYS A 35 9.59 -9.78 16.22
CA CYS A 35 9.38 -10.15 17.62
C CYS A 35 8.40 -11.33 17.75
N PRO A 36 8.71 -12.37 18.55
CA PRO A 36 7.81 -13.51 18.77
C PRO A 36 6.49 -13.11 19.45
N GLU A 37 6.46 -12.00 20.19
CA GLU A 37 5.21 -11.46 20.74
C GLU A 37 4.29 -10.89 19.65
N ASP A 38 4.86 -10.31 18.58
CA ASP A 38 4.09 -9.73 17.46
C ASP A 38 3.44 -10.82 16.60
N ALA A 39 4.05 -12.02 16.53
CA ALA A 39 3.45 -13.20 15.90
C ALA A 39 2.17 -13.71 16.60
N THR A 40 1.96 -13.31 17.86
CA THR A 40 0.73 -13.60 18.63
C THR A 40 -0.25 -12.43 18.71
N LEU A 41 0.19 -11.23 18.30
CA LEU A 41 -0.63 -10.04 18.14
C LEU A 41 -0.93 -9.86 16.64
N GLU A 42 -1.73 -10.78 16.09
CA GLU A 42 -2.26 -10.65 14.74
C GLU A 42 -3.01 -9.30 14.63
N ARG A 43 -2.48 -8.40 13.81
CA ARG A 43 -3.18 -7.20 13.37
C ARG A 43 -3.79 -7.48 12.02
N ASP A 44 -5.10 -7.37 11.92
CA ASP A 44 -5.78 -7.36 10.63
C ASP A 44 -5.39 -6.10 9.86
N LEU A 45 -4.45 -6.24 8.92
CA LEU A 45 -3.99 -5.17 8.03
C LEU A 45 -4.73 -5.17 6.67
N ASN A 46 -5.83 -5.92 6.53
CA ASN A 46 -6.59 -5.93 5.27
C ASN A 46 -7.15 -4.54 4.92
N PHE A 47 -7.31 -3.63 5.90
CA PHE A 47 -7.76 -2.27 5.65
C PHE A 47 -6.78 -1.45 4.78
N VAL A 48 -5.49 -1.83 4.71
CA VAL A 48 -4.47 -1.11 3.93
C VAL A 48 -4.80 -1.13 2.44
N TYR A 49 -5.42 -2.22 1.95
CA TYR A 49 -5.89 -2.33 0.56
C TYR A 49 -6.99 -1.32 0.20
N ASN A 50 -7.68 -0.74 1.18
CA ASN A 50 -8.69 0.29 0.95
C ASN A 50 -8.11 1.71 0.90
N ILE A 51 -6.84 1.91 1.23
CA ILE A 51 -6.19 3.22 1.23
C ILE A 51 -6.29 3.94 -0.14
N PRO A 52 -6.08 3.28 -1.30
CA PRO A 52 -6.17 3.94 -2.60
C PRO A 52 -7.57 4.52 -2.87
N ASP A 53 -8.62 3.80 -2.45
CA ASP A 53 -10.00 4.27 -2.55
C ASP A 53 -10.29 5.46 -1.64
N LEU A 54 -9.77 5.43 -0.40
CA LEU A 54 -9.88 6.57 0.52
C LEU A 54 -9.15 7.80 -0.03
N MET A 55 -7.98 7.61 -0.64
CA MET A 55 -7.23 8.69 -1.29
C MET A 55 -8.00 9.28 -2.47
N ARG A 56 -8.66 8.45 -3.28
CA ARG A 56 -9.52 8.90 -4.37
C ARG A 56 -10.70 9.74 -3.86
N GLN A 57 -11.40 9.27 -2.81
CA GLN A 57 -12.52 10.00 -2.21
C GLN A 57 -12.07 11.36 -1.64
N ALA A 58 -10.95 11.39 -0.91
CA ALA A 58 -10.40 12.62 -0.38
C ALA A 58 -9.98 13.59 -1.49
N TYR A 59 -9.40 13.07 -2.57
CA TYR A 59 -9.03 13.86 -3.73
C TYR A 59 -10.25 14.43 -4.45
N GLU A 60 -11.31 13.64 -4.66
CA GLU A 60 -12.59 14.06 -5.24
C GLU A 60 -13.28 15.16 -4.44
N ALA A 61 -13.26 15.09 -3.11
CA ALA A 61 -13.86 16.10 -2.23
C ALA A 61 -13.17 17.48 -2.30
N GLY A 62 -11.93 17.55 -2.79
CA GLY A 62 -11.11 18.78 -2.85
C GLY A 62 -10.78 19.29 -4.25
N LYS A 63 -11.35 18.73 -5.33
CA LYS A 63 -10.88 19.02 -6.69
C LYS A 63 -11.15 20.44 -7.20
N ASN A 64 -10.22 20.89 -8.05
CA ASN A 64 -10.37 21.94 -9.05
C ASN A 64 -10.10 21.42 -10.49
N GLY A 65 -10.41 20.15 -10.78
CA GLY A 65 -10.42 19.58 -12.15
C GLY A 65 -9.26 18.67 -12.59
N GLU A 66 -8.26 18.40 -11.75
CA GLU A 66 -7.12 17.56 -12.12
C GLU A 66 -7.41 16.02 -12.08
N PRO A 67 -6.68 15.21 -12.90
CA PRO A 67 -6.87 13.76 -12.96
C PRO A 67 -6.22 13.02 -11.77
N PHE A 68 -6.85 11.90 -11.36
CA PHE A 68 -6.33 10.95 -10.38
C PHE A 68 -6.07 9.62 -11.09
N GLU A 69 -4.86 9.10 -10.99
CA GLU A 69 -4.43 7.89 -11.69
C GLU A 69 -3.85 6.89 -10.69
N VAL A 70 -4.25 5.62 -10.80
CA VAL A 70 -3.72 4.51 -10.01
C VAL A 70 -3.02 3.54 -10.95
N VAL A 71 -1.79 3.15 -10.60
CA VAL A 71 -0.97 2.20 -11.34
C VAL A 71 -0.65 1.03 -10.42
N GLU A 72 -1.06 -0.18 -10.80
CA GLU A 72 -0.74 -1.42 -10.07
C GLU A 72 0.47 -2.09 -10.72
N VAL A 73 1.42 -2.53 -9.89
CA VAL A 73 2.63 -3.23 -10.30
C VAL A 73 2.81 -4.43 -9.39
N ASP A 74 2.88 -5.62 -9.97
CA ASP A 74 3.35 -6.82 -9.28
C ASP A 74 4.88 -6.90 -9.41
N GLU A 75 5.59 -7.02 -8.29
CA GLU A 75 7.01 -7.37 -8.28
C GLU A 75 7.14 -8.84 -8.70
N GLU A 76 7.73 -9.07 -9.87
CA GLU A 76 8.10 -10.41 -10.31
C GLU A 76 9.19 -10.94 -9.35
N VAL A 77 8.88 -12.04 -8.66
CA VAL A 77 9.84 -12.75 -7.80
C VAL A 77 10.84 -13.47 -8.72
N GLU A 78 12.06 -12.96 -8.82
CA GLU A 78 13.17 -13.57 -9.61
C GLU A 78 13.84 -14.73 -8.86
#